data_AF-A0A7S0RHT1-F1
#
_entry.id   AF-A0A7S0RHT1-F1
#
_cell.length_a   1.000
_cell.length_b   1.000
_cell.length_c   1.000
_cell.angle_alpha   90.00
_cell.angle_beta   90.00
_cell.angle_gamma   90.00
#
_symmetry.space_group_name_H-M   'P 1'
#
loop_
_entity.id
_entity.type
_entity.pdbx_description
1 polymer ?
#
loop_
_entity_poly.entity_id
_entity_poly.type
_entity_poly.pdbx_seq_one_letter_code
_entity_poly.pdbx_strand_id
1 'polypeptide(L)'
;WRAQLEGDLPKALEFCTEERLADIGGMPTEPHANEVLNKEIDRITRAISKEEARVMDGMSIQELEYQVQQQERKVAAALKKLDAVKLTLERLELGIDKRKKALLTIAKLVNQSVAHEFNDYMKQRGHNGRVKTNHKTETLEMEVVMAGQTKDAGKVSNTKTLSGGERSYSTLAFTLALGKENESPFRAMDEFDVFMDAVNRRVGTEHLLNFARKHPELQFIYLTPQDVSMLDKHRDDGFVHVQRMHNAAR
;
A
#
# COMPACT_ATOMS: atom_id res chain seq x y z
N TRP A 1 -8.08 0.11 80.89
CA TRP A 1 -6.74 -0.04 81.47
C TRP A 1 -6.57 -1.37 82.20
N ARG A 2 -7.12 -1.62 83.40
CA ARG A 2 -6.96 -2.94 84.07
C ARG A 2 -7.49 -4.14 83.26
N ALA A 3 -8.70 -4.03 82.70
CA ALA A 3 -9.30 -5.10 81.90
C ALA A 3 -8.57 -5.40 80.57
N GLN A 4 -7.75 -4.45 80.09
CA GLN A 4 -7.00 -4.60 78.84
C GLN A 4 -5.65 -5.29 79.12
N LEU A 5 -5.00 -4.89 80.22
CA LEU A 5 -3.80 -5.56 80.75
C LEU A 5 -4.07 -7.02 81.14
N GLU A 6 -5.23 -7.34 81.72
CA GLU A 6 -5.60 -8.73 82.07
C GLU A 6 -5.80 -9.62 80.83
N GLY A 7 -6.20 -9.04 79.68
CA GLY A 7 -6.35 -9.77 78.42
C GLY A 7 -5.04 -9.97 77.66
N ASP A 8 -4.07 -9.08 77.86
CA ASP A 8 -2.77 -9.13 77.19
C ASP A 8 -1.72 -9.95 77.96
N LEU A 9 -1.91 -10.11 79.29
CA LEU A 9 -1.01 -10.89 80.15
C LEU A 9 -0.82 -12.35 79.70
N PRO A 10 -1.86 -13.13 79.32
CA PRO A 10 -1.69 -14.51 78.88
C PRO A 10 -0.90 -14.63 77.58
N LYS A 11 -1.08 -13.67 76.66
CA LYS A 11 -0.37 -13.62 75.38
C LYS A 11 1.10 -13.25 75.58
N ALA A 12 1.38 -12.30 76.47
CA ALA A 12 2.74 -11.88 76.78
C ALA A 12 3.56 -13.02 77.43
N LEU A 13 2.94 -13.81 78.31
CA LEU A 13 3.55 -14.96 78.98
C LEU A 13 3.92 -16.10 78.01
N GLU A 14 3.27 -16.19 76.85
CA GLU A 14 3.57 -17.20 75.82
C GLU A 14 4.92 -16.92 75.13
N PHE A 15 5.29 -15.65 74.97
CA PHE A 15 6.56 -15.24 74.37
C PHE A 15 7.67 -14.98 75.39
N CYS A 16 7.30 -14.55 76.60
CA CYS A 16 8.22 -14.18 77.67
C CYS A 16 7.77 -14.82 78.99
N THR A 17 8.20 -16.06 79.22
CA THR A 17 7.94 -16.78 80.48
C THR A 17 8.70 -16.13 81.63
N GLU A 18 8.19 -16.23 82.86
CA GLU A 18 8.86 -15.67 84.06
C GLU A 18 10.28 -16.24 84.25
N GLU A 19 10.50 -17.51 83.89
CA GLU A 19 11.83 -18.13 83.90
C GLU A 19 12.79 -17.52 82.87
N ARG A 20 12.33 -17.25 81.64
CA ARG A 20 13.16 -16.58 80.62
C ARG A 20 13.46 -15.15 81.02
N LEU A 21 12.52 -14.45 81.66
CA LEU A 21 12.74 -13.11 82.19
C LEU A 21 13.81 -13.08 83.29
N ALA A 22 13.89 -14.11 84.13
CA ALA A 22 14.92 -14.24 85.14
C ALA A 22 16.32 -14.46 84.54
N ASP A 23 16.42 -15.25 83.46
CA ASP A 23 17.70 -15.55 82.77
C ASP A 23 18.33 -14.32 82.08
N ILE A 24 17.54 -13.32 81.69
CA ILE A 24 18.01 -12.04 81.12
C ILE A 24 18.12 -10.91 82.16
N GLY A 25 18.02 -11.22 83.46
CA GLY A 25 18.26 -10.27 84.56
C GLY A 25 17.02 -9.62 85.17
N GLY A 26 15.82 -10.14 84.89
CA GLY A 26 14.55 -9.65 85.42
C GLY A 26 13.99 -8.44 84.66
N MET A 27 12.78 -8.00 85.02
CA MET A 27 12.28 -6.70 84.56
C MET A 27 13.15 -5.59 85.17
N PRO A 28 13.63 -4.61 84.38
CA PRO A 28 14.37 -3.49 84.94
C PRO A 28 13.51 -2.77 85.99
N THR A 29 13.93 -2.84 87.24
CA THR A 29 13.22 -2.19 88.37
C THR A 29 13.44 -0.69 88.40
N GLU A 30 14.31 -0.17 87.54
CA GLU A 30 14.62 1.26 87.43
C GLU A 30 13.85 1.91 86.27
N PRO A 31 13.08 2.99 86.52
CA PRO A 31 12.37 3.74 85.49
C PRO A 31 13.28 4.21 84.33
N HIS A 32 14.58 4.37 84.60
CA HIS A 32 15.57 4.90 83.67
C HIS A 32 15.94 3.93 82.53
N ALA A 33 15.85 2.61 82.70
CA ALA A 33 16.21 1.66 81.64
C ALA A 33 15.21 1.69 80.47
N ASN A 34 13.92 1.85 80.76
CA ASN A 34 12.86 2.04 79.76
C ASN A 34 12.96 3.42 79.09
N GLU A 35 13.37 4.45 79.85
CA GLU A 35 13.57 5.80 79.32
C GLU A 35 14.72 5.88 78.32
N VAL A 36 15.81 5.17 78.57
CA VAL A 36 16.95 5.07 77.65
C VAL A 36 16.56 4.32 76.37
N LEU A 37 15.85 3.19 76.50
CA LEU A 37 15.40 2.42 75.35
C LEU A 37 14.40 3.21 74.48
N ASN A 38 13.45 3.91 75.11
CA ASN A 38 12.50 4.77 74.42
C ASN A 38 13.17 5.94 73.71
N LYS A 39 14.20 6.55 74.33
CA LYS A 39 15.00 7.60 73.67
C LYS A 39 15.77 7.07 72.46
N GLU A 40 16.28 5.84 72.53
CA GLU A 40 16.97 5.20 71.41
C GLU A 40 15.99 4.87 70.27
N ILE A 41 14.80 4.35 70.62
CA ILE A 41 13.70 4.15 69.66
C ILE A 41 13.33 5.48 69.00
N ASP A 42 13.06 6.53 69.76
CA ASP A 42 12.72 7.87 69.22
C ASP A 42 13.82 8.45 68.33
N ARG A 43 15.09 8.14 68.63
CA ARG A 43 16.23 8.58 67.84
C ARG A 43 16.29 7.83 66.51
N ILE A 44 16.10 6.51 66.55
CA ILE A 44 16.07 5.66 65.36
C ILE A 44 14.85 6.01 64.49
N THR A 45 13.67 6.19 65.08
CA THR A 45 12.45 6.58 64.35
C THR A 45 12.62 7.93 63.67
N ARG A 46 13.21 8.93 64.34
CA ARG A 46 13.51 10.23 63.71
C ARG A 46 14.56 10.14 62.60
N ALA A 47 15.56 9.28 62.75
CA ALA A 47 16.55 9.04 61.71
C ALA A 47 15.92 8.37 60.47
N ILE A 48 15.04 7.39 60.69
CA ILE A 48 14.26 6.74 59.63
C ILE A 48 13.37 7.76 58.91
N SER A 49 12.55 8.53 59.63
CA SER A 49 11.66 9.53 59.01
C SER A 49 12.41 10.63 58.25
N LYS A 50 13.60 11.03 58.73
CA LYS A 50 14.44 12.01 58.04
C LYS A 50 15.04 11.45 56.76
N GLU A 51 15.46 10.18 56.76
CA GLU A 51 16.01 9.55 55.56
C GLU A 51 14.92 9.17 54.57
N GLU A 52 13.74 8.74 55.02
CA GLU A 52 12.54 8.55 54.20
C GLU A 52 12.16 9.86 53.49
N ALA A 53 12.12 10.99 54.20
CA ALA A 53 11.85 12.29 53.58
C ALA A 53 12.93 12.71 52.57
N ARG A 54 14.19 12.35 52.79
CA ARG A 54 15.33 12.72 51.93
C ARG A 54 15.42 11.85 50.68
N VAL A 55 15.11 10.56 50.77
CA VAL A 55 15.23 9.60 49.67
C VAL A 55 13.98 9.57 48.80
N MET A 56 12.79 9.79 49.38
CA MET A 56 11.51 9.61 48.69
C MET A 56 10.92 10.92 48.14
N ASP A 57 11.65 12.04 48.22
CA ASP A 57 11.19 13.37 47.79
C ASP A 57 9.81 13.75 48.40
N GLY A 58 9.53 13.28 49.61
CA GLY A 58 8.26 13.46 50.33
C GLY A 58 7.13 12.48 49.97
N MET A 59 7.36 11.47 49.13
CA MET A 59 6.37 10.43 48.81
C MET A 59 6.42 9.26 49.79
N SER A 60 5.26 8.62 50.05
CA SER A 60 5.23 7.39 50.83
C SER A 60 5.73 6.20 50.00
N ILE A 61 6.20 5.14 50.68
CA ILE A 61 6.61 3.89 50.02
C ILE A 61 5.48 3.32 49.14
N GLN A 62 4.24 3.38 49.63
CA GLN A 62 3.06 2.93 48.91
C GLN A 62 2.80 3.74 47.63
N GLU A 63 3.02 5.06 47.68
CA GLU A 63 2.86 5.94 46.50
C GLU A 63 3.94 5.65 45.45
N LEU A 64 5.17 5.38 45.88
CA LEU A 64 6.27 5.01 44.99
C LEU A 64 6.03 3.65 44.32
N GLU A 65 5.57 2.65 45.09
CA GLU A 65 5.18 1.34 44.57
C GLU A 65 4.06 1.45 43.54
N TYR A 66 3.05 2.29 43.81
CA TYR A 66 1.97 2.56 42.87
C TYR A 66 2.48 3.21 41.57
N GLN A 67 3.38 4.20 41.67
CA GLN A 67 3.97 4.84 40.49
C GLN A 67 4.80 3.87 39.65
N VAL A 68 5.63 3.03 40.28
CA VAL A 68 6.39 1.97 39.59
C VAL A 68 5.42 1.05 38.86
N GLN A 69 4.37 0.56 39.53
CA GLN A 69 3.38 -0.31 38.91
C GLN A 69 2.67 0.36 37.71
N GLN A 70 2.31 1.64 37.82
CA GLN A 70 1.71 2.39 36.72
C GLN A 70 2.68 2.54 35.54
N GLN A 71 3.95 2.81 35.81
CA GLN A 71 4.96 2.96 34.76
C GLN A 71 5.26 1.63 34.08
N GLU A 72 5.34 0.52 34.83
CA GLU A 72 5.45 -0.84 34.29
C GLU A 72 4.28 -1.16 33.36
N ARG A 73 3.04 -0.83 33.75
CA ARG A 73 1.86 -1.01 32.89
C ARG A 73 1.96 -0.20 31.60
N LYS A 74 2.40 1.06 31.68
CA LYS A 74 2.60 1.92 30.50
C LYS A 74 3.66 1.36 29.57
N VAL A 75 4.81 0.92 30.11
CA VAL A 75 5.89 0.29 29.34
C VAL A 75 5.40 -0.99 28.68
N ALA A 76 4.71 -1.87 29.41
CA ALA A 76 4.14 -3.09 28.87
C ALA A 76 3.12 -2.81 27.74
N ALA A 77 2.27 -1.80 27.90
CA ALA A 77 1.33 -1.39 26.85
C ALA A 77 2.04 -0.80 25.63
N ALA A 78 3.09 0.00 25.82
CA ALA A 78 3.89 0.56 24.74
C ALA A 78 4.65 -0.53 23.96
N LEU A 79 5.23 -1.51 24.65
CA LEU A 79 5.89 -2.66 24.03
C LEU A 79 4.91 -3.49 23.19
N LYS A 80 3.72 -3.80 23.72
CA LYS A 80 2.67 -4.48 22.94
C LYS A 80 2.27 -3.71 21.68
N LYS A 81 2.15 -2.37 21.78
CA LYS A 81 1.87 -1.52 20.61
C LYS A 81 3.02 -1.56 19.60
N LEU A 82 4.26 -1.50 20.06
CA LEU A 82 5.45 -1.58 19.21
C LEU A 82 5.47 -2.90 18.43
N ASP A 83 5.22 -4.02 19.10
CA ASP A 83 5.18 -5.34 18.46
C ASP A 83 4.06 -5.42 17.41
N ALA A 84 2.88 -4.86 17.70
CA ALA A 84 1.78 -4.80 16.74
C ALA A 84 2.14 -3.94 15.50
N VAL A 85 2.83 -2.81 15.70
CA VAL A 85 3.31 -1.95 14.60
C VAL A 85 4.36 -2.67 13.77
N LYS A 86 5.34 -3.35 14.38
CA LYS A 86 6.36 -4.14 13.68
C LYS A 86 5.73 -5.22 12.81
N LEU A 87 4.79 -5.99 13.37
CA LEU A 87 4.09 -7.03 12.63
C LEU A 87 3.25 -6.47 11.48
N THR A 88 2.68 -5.27 11.65
CA THR A 88 1.98 -4.57 10.57
C THR A 88 2.95 -4.12 9.47
N LEU A 89 4.11 -3.57 9.84
CA LEU A 89 5.13 -3.15 8.90
C LEU A 89 5.63 -4.33 8.04
N GLU A 90 5.95 -5.46 8.66
CA GLU A 90 6.36 -6.68 7.95
C GLU A 90 5.30 -7.13 6.93
N ARG A 91 4.02 -7.10 7.32
CA ARG A 91 2.91 -7.42 6.41
C ARG A 91 2.81 -6.45 5.24
N LEU A 92 3.01 -5.16 5.50
CA LEU A 92 2.99 -4.13 4.46
C LEU A 92 4.16 -4.29 3.48
N GLU A 93 5.36 -4.55 3.97
CA GLU A 93 6.55 -4.81 3.15
C GLU A 93 6.34 -6.02 2.24
N LEU A 94 5.85 -7.13 2.81
CA LEU A 94 5.48 -8.31 2.03
C LEU A 94 4.39 -7.99 0.99
N GLY A 95 3.39 -7.20 1.36
CA GLY A 95 2.31 -6.77 0.46
C GLY A 95 2.79 -5.87 -0.67
N ILE A 96 3.77 -5.00 -0.42
CA ILE A 96 4.41 -4.15 -1.44
C ILE A 96 5.22 -5.01 -2.39
N ASP A 97 6.05 -5.93 -1.88
CA ASP A 97 6.87 -6.81 -2.71
C ASP A 97 6.00 -7.68 -3.64
N LYS A 98 4.93 -8.27 -3.10
CA LYS A 98 3.96 -9.04 -3.90
C LYS A 98 3.34 -8.20 -5.01
N ARG A 99 2.87 -6.99 -4.71
CA ARG A 99 2.27 -6.09 -5.72
C ARG A 99 3.27 -5.63 -6.77
N LYS A 100 4.52 -5.32 -6.38
CA LYS A 100 5.59 -4.97 -7.33
C LYS A 100 5.86 -6.13 -8.28
N LYS A 101 5.97 -7.35 -7.78
CA LYS A 101 6.15 -8.57 -8.60
C LYS A 101 4.97 -8.78 -9.55
N ALA A 102 3.74 -8.69 -9.05
CA ALA A 102 2.54 -8.84 -9.87
C ALA A 102 2.47 -7.78 -10.98
N LEU A 103 2.75 -6.51 -10.65
CA LEU A 103 2.78 -5.42 -11.63
C LEU A 103 3.81 -5.67 -12.73
N LEU A 104 5.03 -6.09 -12.39
CA LEU A 104 6.06 -6.39 -13.38
C LEU A 104 5.66 -7.57 -14.29
N THR A 105 5.03 -8.59 -13.73
CA THR A 105 4.52 -9.74 -14.50
C THR A 105 3.42 -9.31 -15.46
N ILE A 106 2.42 -8.55 -14.98
CA ILE A 106 1.32 -8.04 -15.81
C ILE A 106 1.86 -7.13 -16.90
N ALA A 107 2.73 -6.18 -16.56
CA ALA A 107 3.33 -5.27 -17.52
C ALA A 107 4.10 -6.02 -18.62
N LYS A 108 4.85 -7.08 -18.26
CA LYS A 108 5.51 -7.94 -19.24
C LYS A 108 4.52 -8.66 -20.16
N LEU A 109 3.44 -9.20 -19.61
CA LEU A 109 2.40 -9.91 -20.37
C LEU A 109 1.69 -8.95 -21.34
N VAL A 110 1.23 -7.80 -20.85
CA VAL A 110 0.59 -6.74 -21.65
C VAL A 110 1.52 -6.32 -22.78
N ASN A 111 2.80 -6.06 -22.49
CA ASN A 111 3.77 -5.70 -23.54
C ASN A 111 3.93 -6.78 -24.61
N GLN A 112 3.95 -8.06 -24.23
CA GLN A 112 4.03 -9.16 -25.17
C GLN A 112 2.77 -9.27 -26.04
N SER A 113 1.60 -9.16 -25.42
CA SER A 113 0.31 -9.18 -26.12
C SER A 113 0.20 -8.02 -27.11
N VAL A 114 0.46 -6.79 -26.66
CA VAL A 114 0.41 -5.58 -27.48
C VAL A 114 1.43 -5.64 -28.61
N ALA A 115 2.67 -6.08 -28.36
CA ALA A 115 3.68 -6.20 -29.39
C ALA A 115 3.30 -7.25 -30.45
N HIS A 116 2.68 -8.36 -30.04
CA HIS A 116 2.20 -9.40 -30.94
C HIS A 116 1.05 -8.89 -31.82
N GLU A 117 0.02 -8.33 -31.20
CA GLU A 117 -1.18 -7.84 -31.91
C GLU A 117 -0.83 -6.67 -32.85
N PHE A 118 0.06 -5.75 -32.41
CA PHE A 118 0.58 -4.68 -33.26
C PHE A 118 1.25 -5.24 -34.51
N ASN A 119 2.15 -6.21 -34.35
CA ASN A 119 2.83 -6.82 -35.48
C ASN A 119 1.86 -7.53 -36.43
N ASP A 120 0.79 -8.13 -35.91
CA ASP A 120 -0.23 -8.80 -36.73
C ASP A 120 -1.06 -7.80 -37.57
N TYR A 121 -1.40 -6.62 -37.03
CA TYR A 121 -2.00 -5.54 -37.82
C TYR A 121 -1.02 -4.97 -38.88
N MET A 122 0.27 -4.89 -38.57
CA MET A 122 1.27 -4.45 -39.53
C MET A 122 1.47 -5.48 -40.66
N LYS A 123 1.48 -6.78 -40.34
CA LYS A 123 1.64 -7.88 -41.31
C LYS A 123 0.51 -7.96 -42.31
N GLN A 124 -0.71 -7.57 -41.95
CA GLN A 124 -1.84 -7.50 -42.88
C GLN A 124 -1.58 -6.53 -44.06
N ARG A 125 -0.63 -5.60 -43.90
CA ARG A 125 -0.13 -4.70 -44.96
C ARG A 125 1.21 -5.13 -45.56
N GLY A 126 1.71 -6.30 -45.20
CA GLY A 126 3.06 -6.76 -45.56
C GLY A 126 4.18 -6.03 -44.82
N HIS A 127 3.87 -5.28 -43.77
CA HIS A 127 4.85 -4.58 -42.93
C HIS A 127 5.20 -5.45 -41.71
N ASN A 128 6.29 -5.14 -41.03
CA ASN A 128 6.60 -5.72 -39.73
C ASN A 128 6.64 -4.63 -38.68
N GLY A 129 6.01 -4.88 -37.53
CA GLY A 129 5.98 -3.98 -36.40
C GLY A 129 6.71 -4.57 -35.20
N ARG A 130 7.40 -3.73 -34.42
CA ARG A 130 7.96 -4.10 -33.13
C ARG A 130 7.70 -2.99 -32.11
N VAL A 131 7.13 -3.35 -30.97
CA VAL A 131 6.97 -2.46 -29.82
C VAL A 131 7.96 -2.88 -28.75
N LYS A 132 8.70 -1.91 -28.22
CA LYS A 132 9.62 -2.11 -27.11
C LYS A 132 9.34 -1.06 -26.04
N THR A 133 9.07 -1.52 -24.83
CA THR A 133 8.85 -0.65 -23.67
C THR A 133 9.98 -0.83 -22.68
N ASN A 134 10.45 0.27 -22.10
CA ASN A 134 11.37 0.25 -20.98
C ASN A 134 10.72 0.95 -19.78
N HIS A 135 10.26 0.15 -18.83
CA HIS A 135 9.61 0.63 -17.60
C HIS A 135 10.57 1.33 -16.63
N LYS A 136 11.90 1.19 -16.80
CA LYS A 136 12.89 1.92 -15.97
C LYS A 136 13.12 3.35 -16.45
N THR A 137 13.11 3.56 -17.77
CA THR A 137 13.31 4.87 -18.40
C THR A 137 12.00 5.51 -18.84
N GLU A 138 10.87 4.83 -18.59
CA GLU A 138 9.52 5.27 -18.99
C GLU A 138 9.41 5.56 -20.50
N THR A 139 10.10 4.76 -21.32
CA THR A 139 10.11 4.94 -22.78
C THR A 139 9.37 3.84 -23.51
N LEU A 140 8.72 4.22 -24.62
CA LEU A 140 8.11 3.32 -25.59
C LEU A 140 8.69 3.63 -26.97
N GLU A 141 9.26 2.61 -27.61
CA GLU A 141 9.83 2.65 -28.94
C GLU A 141 9.01 1.76 -29.86
N MET A 142 8.55 2.34 -30.97
CA MET A 142 7.88 1.59 -32.05
C MET A 142 8.79 1.57 -33.26
N GLU A 143 9.07 0.38 -33.75
CA GLU A 143 9.82 0.17 -34.98
C GLU A 143 8.89 -0.42 -36.04
N VAL A 144 8.97 0.12 -37.25
CA VAL A 144 8.20 -0.33 -38.39
C VAL A 144 9.15 -0.60 -39.56
N VAL A 145 9.00 -1.76 -40.20
CA VAL A 145 9.72 -2.15 -41.41
C VAL A 145 8.69 -2.33 -42.52
N MET A 146 8.82 -1.51 -43.57
CA MET A 146 7.88 -1.48 -44.68
C MET A 146 8.07 -2.66 -45.64
N ALA A 147 7.01 -3.00 -46.37
CA ALA A 147 7.04 -4.08 -47.36
C ALA A 147 8.04 -3.72 -48.49
N GLY A 148 8.93 -4.65 -48.83
CA GLY A 148 9.92 -4.44 -49.90
C GLY A 148 11.23 -3.76 -49.49
N GLN A 149 11.40 -3.38 -48.22
CA GLN A 149 12.69 -2.92 -47.69
C GLN A 149 13.37 -4.03 -46.87
N THR A 150 14.68 -4.22 -47.05
CA THR A 150 15.47 -5.19 -46.28
C THR A 150 15.58 -4.79 -44.81
N LYS A 151 15.70 -5.78 -43.91
CA LYS A 151 15.73 -5.58 -42.44
C LYS A 151 16.78 -4.60 -41.94
N ASP A 152 17.87 -4.39 -42.70
CA ASP A 152 18.96 -3.47 -42.35
C ASP A 152 18.85 -2.09 -43.01
N ALA A 153 18.14 -1.96 -44.14
CA ALA A 153 18.00 -0.71 -44.90
C ALA A 153 16.65 0.00 -44.70
N GLY A 154 15.63 -0.72 -44.21
CA GLY A 154 14.26 -0.24 -44.00
C GLY A 154 13.80 -0.17 -42.56
N LYS A 155 14.74 -0.26 -41.60
CA LYS A 155 14.41 -0.23 -40.18
C LYS A 155 14.20 1.21 -39.73
N VAL A 156 12.95 1.64 -39.77
CA VAL A 156 12.55 2.91 -39.17
C VAL A 156 12.30 2.67 -37.69
N SER A 157 13.28 3.01 -36.85
CA SER A 157 13.12 3.02 -35.39
C SER A 157 12.41 4.27 -34.87
N ASN A 158 12.23 5.26 -35.74
CA ASN A 158 11.65 6.55 -35.41
C ASN A 158 10.48 6.83 -36.35
N THR A 159 9.25 6.73 -35.85
CA THR A 159 8.01 7.06 -36.58
C THR A 159 8.03 8.44 -37.27
N LYS A 160 8.96 9.33 -36.90
CA LYS A 160 9.21 10.62 -37.57
C LYS A 160 9.60 10.49 -39.03
N THR A 161 10.27 9.40 -39.46
CA THR A 161 10.70 9.22 -40.85
C THR A 161 9.67 8.49 -41.73
N LEU A 162 8.54 8.06 -41.15
CA LEU A 162 7.42 7.48 -41.92
C LEU A 162 6.64 8.57 -42.66
N SER A 163 6.01 8.18 -43.78
CA SER A 163 5.05 9.07 -44.44
C SER A 163 3.87 9.39 -43.51
N GLY A 164 3.13 10.46 -43.80
CA GLY A 164 1.96 10.87 -42.98
C GLY A 164 0.94 9.74 -42.83
N GLY A 165 0.61 9.05 -43.93
CA GLY A 165 -0.33 7.94 -43.93
C GLY A 165 0.17 6.70 -43.18
N GLU A 166 1.45 6.36 -43.32
CA GLU A 166 2.06 5.21 -42.62
C GLU A 166 2.13 5.43 -41.12
N ARG A 167 2.46 6.66 -40.70
CA ARG A 167 2.49 7.05 -39.30
C ARG A 167 1.10 6.92 -38.68
N SER A 168 0.07 7.43 -39.35
CA SER A 168 -1.30 7.36 -38.86
C SER A 168 -1.84 5.94 -38.83
N TYR A 169 -1.53 5.13 -39.85
CA TYR A 169 -1.86 3.70 -39.83
C TYR A 169 -1.16 2.96 -38.70
N SER A 170 0.14 3.19 -38.49
CA SER A 170 0.91 2.56 -37.41
C SER A 170 0.37 2.97 -36.03
N THR A 171 -0.01 4.23 -35.86
CA THR A 171 -0.67 4.70 -34.64
C THR A 171 -2.00 3.98 -34.42
N LEU A 172 -2.85 3.88 -35.44
CA LEU A 172 -4.14 3.18 -35.33
C LEU A 172 -3.96 1.69 -34.98
N ALA A 173 -3.03 1.02 -35.65
CA ALA A 173 -2.70 -0.38 -35.38
C ALA A 173 -2.22 -0.57 -33.93
N PHE A 174 -1.41 0.36 -33.42
CA PHE A 174 -0.95 0.34 -32.04
C PHE A 174 -2.10 0.61 -31.04
N THR A 175 -3.00 1.55 -31.34
CA THR A 175 -4.18 1.82 -30.51
C THR A 175 -5.12 0.62 -30.46
N LEU A 176 -5.31 -0.09 -31.57
CA LEU A 176 -6.08 -1.34 -31.61
C LEU A 176 -5.42 -2.45 -30.78
N ALA A 177 -4.11 -2.59 -30.87
CA ALA A 177 -3.35 -3.54 -30.06
C ALA A 177 -3.48 -3.26 -28.56
N LEU A 178 -3.41 -2.00 -28.15
CA LEU A 178 -3.68 -1.56 -26.77
C LEU A 178 -5.14 -1.74 -26.37
N GLY A 179 -6.06 -1.58 -27.32
CA GLY A 179 -7.49 -1.71 -27.08
C GLY A 179 -7.88 -3.08 -26.53
N LYS A 180 -7.16 -4.15 -26.88
CA LYS A 180 -7.42 -5.49 -26.35
C LYS A 180 -7.22 -5.60 -24.83
N GLU A 181 -6.28 -4.82 -24.30
CA GLU A 181 -5.91 -4.83 -22.88
C GLU A 181 -6.69 -3.79 -22.05
N ASN A 182 -7.52 -2.98 -22.71
CA ASN A 182 -8.32 -1.94 -22.05
C ASN A 182 -9.71 -2.49 -21.70
N GLU A 183 -10.17 -2.29 -20.46
CA GLU A 183 -11.47 -2.81 -19.99
C GLU A 183 -12.63 -1.80 -20.12
N SER A 184 -12.43 -0.67 -20.81
CA SER A 184 -13.49 0.36 -20.94
C SER A 184 -14.68 -0.12 -21.79
N PRO A 185 -15.92 -0.06 -21.26
CA PRO A 185 -17.15 -0.50 -21.96
C PRO A 185 -17.54 0.43 -23.12
N PHE A 186 -17.12 1.69 -23.07
CA PHE A 186 -17.34 2.69 -24.13
C PHE A 186 -15.99 3.18 -24.64
N ARG A 187 -15.85 3.29 -25.96
CA ARG A 187 -14.62 3.76 -26.60
C ARG A 187 -14.95 4.71 -27.72
N ALA A 188 -14.40 5.92 -27.64
CA ALA A 188 -14.55 6.92 -28.68
C ALA A 188 -13.19 7.21 -29.34
N MET A 189 -13.17 7.35 -30.66
CA MET A 189 -12.03 7.91 -31.39
C MET A 189 -12.51 9.06 -32.24
N ASP A 190 -11.77 10.17 -32.19
CA ASP A 190 -12.00 11.35 -33.00
C ASP A 190 -10.89 11.48 -34.04
N GLU A 191 -11.25 11.94 -35.23
CA GLU A 191 -10.35 12.23 -36.34
C GLU A 191 -9.35 11.10 -36.69
N PHE A 192 -9.75 9.84 -36.50
CA PHE A 192 -8.84 8.69 -36.58
C PHE A 192 -8.20 8.51 -37.98
N ASP A 193 -8.79 9.07 -39.04
CA ASP A 193 -8.39 8.87 -40.43
C ASP A 193 -7.90 10.13 -41.15
N VAL A 194 -7.76 11.27 -40.47
CA VAL A 194 -7.49 12.59 -41.09
C VAL A 194 -6.21 12.63 -41.95
N PHE A 195 -5.17 11.91 -41.55
CA PHE A 195 -3.89 11.89 -42.26
C PHE A 195 -3.67 10.62 -43.09
N MET A 196 -4.68 9.76 -43.21
CA MET A 196 -4.58 8.53 -43.98
C MET A 196 -4.99 8.76 -45.44
N ASP A 197 -4.23 8.17 -46.37
CA ASP A 197 -4.69 8.06 -47.76
C ASP A 197 -5.90 7.10 -47.87
N ALA A 198 -6.54 7.06 -49.04
CA ALA A 198 -7.74 6.25 -49.24
C ALA A 198 -7.52 4.73 -49.00
N VAL A 199 -6.33 4.21 -49.25
CA VAL A 199 -6.02 2.78 -49.09
C VAL A 199 -5.81 2.46 -47.60
N ASN A 200 -5.02 3.26 -46.90
CA ASN A 200 -4.77 3.14 -45.47
C ASN A 200 -6.05 3.34 -44.65
N ARG A 201 -6.85 4.34 -45.02
CA ARG A 201 -8.16 4.60 -44.40
C ARG A 201 -9.09 3.40 -44.54
N ARG A 202 -9.22 2.84 -45.75
CA ARG A 202 -10.09 1.68 -45.96
C ARG A 202 -9.72 0.51 -45.06
N VAL A 203 -8.42 0.17 -45.03
CA VAL A 203 -7.92 -0.95 -44.22
C VAL A 203 -8.05 -0.66 -42.72
N GLY A 204 -7.71 0.56 -42.28
CA GLY A 204 -7.85 0.99 -40.89
C GLY A 204 -9.29 0.90 -40.39
N THR A 205 -10.26 1.38 -41.18
CA THR A 205 -11.69 1.27 -40.85
C THR A 205 -12.15 -0.19 -40.81
N GLU A 206 -11.71 -1.04 -41.74
CA GLU A 206 -12.03 -2.48 -41.69
C GLU A 206 -11.46 -3.15 -40.44
N HIS A 207 -10.25 -2.78 -39.99
CA HIS A 207 -9.68 -3.26 -38.73
C HIS A 207 -10.48 -2.80 -37.51
N LEU A 208 -10.89 -1.52 -37.46
CA LEU A 208 -11.73 -0.99 -36.39
C LEU A 208 -13.05 -1.76 -36.28
N LEU A 209 -13.74 -1.96 -37.40
CA LEU A 209 -15.00 -2.71 -37.44
C LEU A 209 -14.81 -4.17 -37.03
N ASN A 210 -13.74 -4.83 -37.49
CA ASN A 210 -13.46 -6.22 -37.13
C ASN A 210 -13.12 -6.35 -35.64
N PHE A 211 -12.38 -5.40 -35.09
CA PHE A 211 -12.09 -5.33 -33.66
C PHE A 211 -13.39 -5.17 -32.86
N ALA A 212 -14.25 -4.23 -33.25
CA ALA A 212 -15.55 -4.04 -32.61
C ALA A 212 -16.43 -5.29 -32.67
N ARG A 213 -16.51 -5.96 -33.83
CA ARG A 213 -17.29 -7.21 -34.00
C ARG A 213 -16.81 -8.36 -33.13
N LYS A 214 -15.50 -8.43 -32.84
CA LYS A 214 -14.94 -9.43 -31.92
C LYS A 214 -15.28 -9.15 -30.46
N HIS A 215 -15.71 -7.94 -30.13
CA HIS A 215 -16.00 -7.48 -28.78
C HIS A 215 -17.42 -6.90 -28.70
N PRO A 216 -18.46 -7.72 -28.92
CA PRO A 216 -19.85 -7.27 -28.95
C PRO A 216 -20.35 -6.71 -27.62
N GLU A 217 -19.64 -6.96 -26.52
CA GLU A 217 -19.90 -6.41 -25.20
C GLU A 217 -19.50 -4.93 -25.05
N LEU A 218 -18.76 -4.37 -26.02
CA LEU A 218 -18.24 -3.00 -25.98
C LEU A 218 -18.97 -2.11 -27.01
N GLN A 219 -19.17 -0.83 -26.66
CA GLN A 219 -19.67 0.18 -27.59
C GLN A 219 -18.53 1.06 -28.13
N PHE A 220 -18.46 1.17 -29.45
CA PHE A 220 -17.50 2.00 -30.15
C PHE A 220 -18.17 3.20 -30.82
N ILE A 221 -17.56 4.37 -30.69
CA ILE A 221 -18.00 5.63 -31.29
C ILE A 221 -16.84 6.18 -32.11
N TYR A 222 -17.05 6.36 -33.41
CA TYR A 222 -16.03 6.91 -34.30
C TYR A 222 -16.54 8.22 -34.87
N LEU A 223 -15.76 9.28 -34.69
CA LEU A 223 -16.00 10.59 -35.26
C LEU A 223 -14.99 10.78 -36.39
N THR A 224 -15.48 11.12 -37.58
CA THR A 224 -14.63 11.45 -38.72
C THR A 224 -15.29 12.54 -39.57
N PRO A 225 -14.52 13.54 -40.04
CA PRO A 225 -15.00 14.51 -41.00
C PRO A 225 -15.01 13.96 -42.44
N GLN A 226 -14.48 12.74 -42.66
CA GLN A 226 -14.32 12.14 -43.97
C GLN A 226 -15.59 11.38 -44.39
N ASP A 227 -15.72 11.17 -45.71
CA ASP A 227 -16.83 10.39 -46.25
C ASP A 227 -16.74 8.92 -45.84
N VAL A 228 -17.84 8.41 -45.29
CA VAL A 228 -17.96 7.03 -44.79
C VAL A 228 -18.82 6.15 -45.70
N SER A 229 -19.03 6.51 -46.97
CA SER A 229 -19.87 5.72 -47.90
C SER A 229 -19.33 4.29 -48.12
N MET A 230 -18.03 4.06 -47.87
CA MET A 230 -17.45 2.72 -47.83
C MET A 230 -18.08 1.79 -46.78
N LEU A 231 -18.81 2.33 -45.81
CA LEU A 231 -19.53 1.58 -44.78
C LEU A 231 -20.97 1.23 -45.18
N ASP A 232 -21.47 1.71 -46.32
CA ASP A 232 -22.85 1.43 -46.75
C ASP A 232 -23.10 -0.07 -46.94
N LYS A 233 -22.07 -0.84 -47.31
CA LYS A 233 -22.08 -2.31 -47.35
C LYS A 233 -22.31 -3.00 -46.00
N HIS A 234 -22.12 -2.28 -44.89
CA HIS A 234 -22.33 -2.77 -43.53
C HIS A 234 -23.59 -2.17 -42.89
N ARG A 235 -24.36 -1.35 -43.60
CA ARG A 235 -25.49 -0.64 -43.01
C ARG A 235 -26.65 -1.55 -42.62
N ASP A 236 -26.80 -2.66 -43.33
CA ASP A 236 -27.90 -3.61 -43.14
C ASP A 236 -27.58 -4.71 -42.10
N ASP A 237 -26.37 -4.75 -41.56
CA ASP A 237 -25.96 -5.79 -40.60
C ASP A 237 -26.47 -5.55 -39.17
N GLY A 238 -27.08 -4.39 -38.91
CA GLY A 238 -27.58 -3.98 -37.59
C GLY A 238 -26.48 -3.71 -36.54
N PHE A 239 -25.22 -3.91 -36.90
CA PHE A 239 -24.05 -3.73 -36.04
C PHE A 239 -23.46 -2.32 -36.20
N VAL A 240 -23.52 -1.74 -37.40
CA VAL A 240 -22.98 -0.40 -37.69
C VAL A 240 -24.10 0.63 -37.82
N HIS A 241 -24.13 1.62 -36.93
CA HIS A 241 -25.01 2.78 -37.07
C HIS A 241 -24.22 3.99 -37.57
N VAL A 242 -24.64 4.55 -38.71
CA VAL A 242 -24.01 5.76 -39.29
C VAL A 242 -24.98 6.94 -39.17
N GLN A 243 -24.58 7.94 -38.39
CA GLN A 243 -25.29 9.21 -38.28
C GLN A 243 -24.52 10.31 -39.02
N ARG A 244 -25.12 10.88 -40.06
CA ARG A 244 -24.54 12.01 -40.80
C ARG A 244 -24.98 13.33 -40.19
N MET A 245 -24.04 14.08 -39.62
CA MET A 245 -24.31 15.42 -39.12
C MET A 245 -24.44 16.38 -40.31
N HIS A 246 -25.62 16.94 -40.51
CA HIS A 246 -25.83 18.00 -41.48
C HIS A 246 -25.38 19.31 -40.84
N ASN A 247 -24.67 20.15 -41.58
CA ASN A 247 -24.40 21.51 -41.11
C ASN A 247 -25.74 22.18 -40.81
N ALA A 248 -25.89 22.69 -39.58
CA ALA A 248 -26.93 23.67 -39.29
C ALA A 248 -26.70 24.82 -40.27
N ALA A 249 -27.64 24.99 -41.21
CA ALA A 249 -27.55 26.01 -42.23
C ALA A 249 -27.24 27.38 -41.59
N ARG A 250 -26.22 28.05 -42.13
CA ARG A 250 -26.02 29.49 -41.92
C ARG A 250 -27.12 30.27 -42.62
#